data_AF-A0A2A6Q2C0-F1
#
_entry.id   AF-A0A2A6Q2C0-F1
#
_cell.length_a   1.000
_cell.length_b   1.000
_cell.length_c   1.000
_cell.angle_alpha   90.00
_cell.angle_beta   90.00
_cell.angle_gamma   90.00
#
_symmetry.space_group_name_H-M   'P 1'
#
loop_
_entity.id
_entity.type
_entity.pdbx_description
1 polymer ?
#
loop_
_entity_poly.entity_id
_entity_poly.type
_entity_poly.pdbx_seq_one_letter_code
_entity_poly.pdbx_strand_id
1 'polypeptide(L)'
;MCPTALAVSCLHHFPVVAALSAHNLKNVAIAFRAQWPECHLILAGDNDCSQEKNTGLLNATAAAEVVKGCVVLPADTTLSDWDEFYRHYGESISRIVFNQQLPANLRS
;
A
#
# COMPACT_ATOMS: atom_id res chain seq x y z
N MET A 1 -13.13 -5.03 9.13
CA MET A 1 -11.71 -4.64 9.00
C MET A 1 -11.36 -4.74 7.52
N CYS A 2 -10.60 -3.81 6.93
CA CYS A 2 -10.21 -3.91 5.52
C CYS A 2 -9.17 -5.05 5.36
N PRO A 3 -9.39 -6.05 4.49
CA PRO A 3 -8.51 -7.22 4.36
C PRO A 3 -7.08 -6.83 3.92
N THR A 4 -6.93 -5.90 2.99
CA THR A 4 -5.63 -5.34 2.57
C THR A 4 -4.84 -4.76 3.74
N ALA A 5 -5.52 -4.02 4.63
CA ALA A 5 -4.88 -3.42 5.80
C ALA A 5 -4.42 -4.48 6.83
N LEU A 6 -5.20 -5.55 6.99
CA LEU A 6 -4.79 -6.67 7.85
C LEU A 6 -3.56 -7.37 7.28
N ALA A 7 -3.56 -7.69 5.98
CA ALA A 7 -2.42 -8.31 5.31
C ALA A 7 -1.16 -7.46 5.47
N VAL A 8 -1.23 -6.16 5.14
CA VAL A 8 -0.09 -5.23 5.28
C VAL A 8 0.41 -5.13 6.72
N SER A 9 -0.48 -5.16 7.73
CA SER A 9 -0.09 -5.13 9.15
C SER A 9 0.72 -6.35 9.58
N CYS A 10 0.58 -7.48 8.88
CA CYS A 10 1.41 -8.66 9.11
C CYS A 10 2.80 -8.53 8.46
N LEU A 11 2.95 -7.67 7.43
CA LEU A 11 4.20 -7.54 6.66
C LEU A 11 5.19 -6.55 7.27
N HIS A 12 4.74 -5.65 8.13
CA HIS A 12 5.62 -4.69 8.80
C HIS A 12 5.05 -4.25 10.16
N HIS A 13 5.93 -3.83 11.08
CA HIS A 13 5.58 -3.24 12.38
C HIS A 13 5.12 -1.76 12.33
N PHE A 14 4.81 -1.21 11.14
CA PHE A 14 4.40 0.19 11.03
C PHE A 14 2.92 0.33 11.38
N PRO A 15 2.49 1.46 11.95
CA PRO A 15 1.06 1.75 12.07
C PRO A 15 0.38 1.72 10.70
N VAL A 16 -0.68 0.91 10.57
CA VAL A 16 -1.45 0.79 9.33
C VAL A 16 -2.78 1.50 9.48
N VAL A 17 -3.12 2.32 8.48
CA VAL A 17 -4.41 3.02 8.40
C VAL A 17 -5.08 2.63 7.10
N ALA A 18 -6.28 2.05 7.20
CA ALA A 18 -7.06 1.66 6.04
C ALA A 18 -7.87 2.84 5.52
N ALA A 19 -7.68 3.21 4.25
CA ALA A 19 -8.69 4.01 3.55
C ALA A 19 -9.88 3.10 3.23
N LEU A 20 -11.09 3.50 3.62
CA LEU A 20 -12.32 2.71 3.37
C LEU A 20 -12.69 2.62 1.88
N SER A 21 -12.07 3.43 1.03
CA SER A 21 -12.23 3.44 -0.42
C SER A 21 -10.96 3.99 -1.08
N ALA A 22 -10.56 3.43 -2.22
CA ALA A 22 -9.43 3.92 -3.01
C ALA A 22 -9.58 5.41 -3.40
N HIS A 23 -10.82 5.86 -3.63
CA HIS A 23 -11.11 7.27 -3.94
C HIS A 23 -10.84 8.21 -2.77
N ASN A 24 -10.84 7.70 -1.53
CA ASN A 24 -10.57 8.50 -0.33
C ASN A 24 -9.09 8.45 0.09
N LEU A 25 -8.27 7.59 -0.52
CA LEU A 25 -6.87 7.39 -0.15
C LEU A 25 -6.08 8.70 -0.18
N LYS A 26 -6.28 9.52 -1.22
CA LYS A 26 -5.64 10.84 -1.35
C LYS A 26 -6.00 11.78 -0.21
N ASN A 27 -7.30 11.90 0.11
CA ASN A 27 -7.75 12.81 1.17
C ASN A 27 -7.22 12.37 2.54
N VAL A 28 -7.24 11.07 2.82
CA VAL A 28 -6.67 10.49 4.05
C VAL A 28 -5.18 10.77 4.12
N ALA A 29 -4.43 10.54 3.04
CA ALA A 29 -2.99 10.78 3.00
C ALA A 29 -2.65 12.26 3.26
N ILE A 30 -3.41 13.19 2.66
CA ILE A 30 -3.24 14.63 2.87
C ILE A 30 -3.50 15.00 4.34
N ALA A 31 -4.59 14.51 4.93
CA ALA A 31 -4.91 14.75 6.34
C ALA A 31 -3.80 14.21 7.26
N PHE A 32 -3.28 13.02 6.98
CA PHE A 32 -2.16 12.44 7.73
C PHE A 32 -0.88 13.26 7.58
N ARG A 33 -0.54 13.70 6.37
CA ARG A 33 0.63 14.57 6.15
C ARG A 33 0.52 15.89 6.90
N ALA A 34 -0.67 16.48 6.99
CA ALA A 34 -0.89 17.72 7.74
C ALA A 34 -0.69 17.52 9.26
N GLN A 35 -1.10 16.36 9.79
CA GLN A 35 -0.98 16.04 11.21
C GLN A 35 0.43 15.55 11.60
N TRP A 36 1.12 14.85 10.70
CA TRP A 36 2.50 14.35 10.89
C TRP A 36 3.41 14.70 9.71
N PRO A 37 3.92 15.95 9.65
CA PRO A 37 4.69 16.46 8.51
C PRO A 37 5.98 15.69 8.23
N GLU A 38 6.62 15.14 9.26
CA GLU A 38 7.92 14.45 9.16
C GLU A 38 7.80 12.93 8.99
N CYS A 39 6.57 12.37 9.01
CA CYS A 39 6.38 10.92 8.96
C CYS A 39 6.60 10.38 7.53
N HIS A 40 7.17 9.18 7.40
CA HIS A 40 7.19 8.49 6.12
C HIS A 40 5.82 7.87 5.84
N LEU A 41 5.21 8.24 4.71
CA LEU A 41 3.91 7.72 4.30
C LEU A 41 4.11 6.65 3.22
N ILE A 42 3.68 5.43 3.52
CA ILE A 42 3.66 4.29 2.61
C ILE A 42 2.20 4.08 2.19
N LEU A 43 1.92 4.18 0.90
CA LEU A 43 0.59 4.04 0.34
C LEU A 43 0.48 2.67 -0.32
N ALA A 44 -0.14 1.73 0.39
CA ALA A 44 -0.48 0.43 -0.15
C ALA A 44 -1.74 0.53 -1.01
N GLY A 45 -1.60 0.25 -2.30
CA GLY A 45 -2.72 0.15 -3.23
C GLY A 45 -3.03 -1.29 -3.60
N ASP A 46 -4.12 -1.48 -4.32
CA ASP A 46 -4.46 -2.74 -4.98
C ASP A 46 -3.88 -2.76 -6.40
N ASN A 47 -3.49 -3.95 -6.87
CA ASN A 47 -3.05 -4.15 -8.24
C ASN A 47 -4.25 -4.63 -9.06
N ASP A 48 -5.10 -3.70 -9.52
CA ASP A 48 -6.31 -3.98 -10.32
C ASP A 48 -5.96 -4.57 -11.71
N CYS A 49 -5.40 -5.77 -11.73
CA CYS A 49 -4.80 -6.41 -12.88
C CYS A 49 -5.82 -6.92 -13.91
N SER A 50 -7.07 -7.11 -13.48
CA SER A 50 -8.19 -7.47 -14.34
C SER A 50 -8.84 -6.28 -15.05
N GLN A 51 -8.44 -5.05 -14.72
CA GLN A 51 -8.99 -3.83 -15.31
C GLN A 51 -8.05 -3.27 -16.40
N GLU A 52 -8.61 -2.69 -17.47
CA GLU A 52 -7.81 -2.01 -18.51
C GLU A 52 -6.93 -0.89 -17.95
N LYS A 53 -7.36 -0.30 -16.82
CA LYS A 53 -6.60 0.68 -16.06
C LYS A 53 -6.54 0.25 -14.61
N ASN A 54 -5.32 0.16 -14.07
CA ASN A 54 -5.12 -0.13 -12.67
C ASN A 54 -5.47 1.09 -11.81
N THR A 55 -6.71 1.16 -11.35
CA THR A 55 -7.25 2.29 -10.60
C THR A 55 -6.59 2.41 -9.22
N GLY A 56 -6.29 1.29 -8.57
CA GLY A 56 -5.54 1.21 -7.32
C GLY A 56 -4.16 1.86 -7.42
N LEU A 57 -3.37 1.47 -8.43
CA LEU A 57 -2.06 2.07 -8.72
C LEU A 57 -2.17 3.57 -9.01
N LEU A 58 -3.11 3.98 -9.87
CA LEU A 58 -3.27 5.39 -10.23
C LEU A 58 -3.60 6.26 -9.02
N ASN A 59 -4.52 5.80 -8.18
CA ASN A 59 -4.93 6.52 -6.97
C ASN A 59 -3.80 6.55 -5.92
N ALA A 60 -3.11 5.43 -5.71
CA ALA A 60 -1.99 5.37 -4.78
C ALA A 60 -0.83 6.27 -5.23
N THR A 61 -0.52 6.29 -6.53
CA THR A 61 0.50 7.16 -7.12
C THR A 61 0.14 8.62 -6.98
N ALA A 62 -1.08 9.02 -7.37
CA ALA A 62 -1.53 10.40 -7.25
C ALA A 62 -1.56 10.90 -5.80
N ALA A 63 -1.84 10.01 -4.84
CA ALA A 63 -1.78 10.33 -3.43
C ALA A 63 -0.33 10.46 -2.94
N ALA A 64 0.55 9.53 -3.32
CA ALA A 64 1.97 9.52 -2.94
C ALA A 64 2.70 10.77 -3.43
N GLU A 65 2.46 11.21 -4.67
CA GLU A 65 3.03 12.43 -5.24
C GLU A 65 2.68 13.67 -4.39
N VAL A 66 1.42 13.80 -3.97
CA VAL A 66 0.96 14.95 -3.18
C VAL A 66 1.57 14.97 -1.79
N VAL A 67 1.72 13.80 -1.16
CA VAL A 67 2.20 13.71 0.22
C VAL A 67 3.69 13.40 0.34
N LYS A 68 4.41 13.33 -0.79
CA LYS A 68 5.82 12.88 -0.87
C LYS A 68 6.02 11.52 -0.18
N GLY A 69 5.10 10.60 -0.44
CA GLY A 69 5.13 9.22 0.05
C GLY A 69 5.73 8.25 -0.97
N CYS A 70 5.73 6.96 -0.64
CA CYS A 70 6.02 5.88 -1.58
C CYS A 70 4.80 4.97 -1.78
N VAL A 71 4.70 4.36 -2.95
CA VAL A 71 3.64 3.42 -3.30
C VAL A 71 4.16 1.99 -3.16
N VAL A 72 3.32 1.11 -2.65
CA VAL A 72 3.58 -0.34 -2.63
C VAL A 72 2.38 -1.10 -3.17
N LEU A 73 2.63 -2.07 -4.04
CA LEU A 73 1.62 -2.88 -4.71
C LEU A 73 2.03 -4.36 -4.70
N PRO A 74 1.08 -5.31 -4.70
CA PRO A 74 1.42 -6.71 -4.89
C PRO A 74 2.08 -6.86 -6.28
N ALA A 75 3.24 -7.53 -6.33
CA ALA A 75 4.07 -7.61 -7.55
C ALA A 75 3.50 -8.54 -8.63
N ASP A 76 2.54 -9.39 -8.27
CA ASP A 76 1.90 -10.32 -9.20
C ASP A 76 0.81 -9.62 -10.00
N THR A 77 0.86 -9.72 -11.33
CA THR A 77 -0.15 -9.17 -12.26
C THR A 77 -1.37 -10.08 -12.42
N THR A 78 -1.51 -11.11 -11.61
CA THR A 78 -2.67 -12.01 -11.58
C THR A 78 -3.45 -11.92 -10.26
N LEU A 79 -2.82 -11.40 -9.20
CA LEU A 79 -3.43 -11.22 -7.89
C LEU A 79 -3.80 -9.76 -7.69
N SER A 80 -5.03 -9.55 -7.27
CA SER A 80 -5.68 -8.23 -7.32
C SER A 80 -5.35 -7.33 -6.14
N ASP A 81 -5.12 -7.90 -4.95
CA ASP A 81 -4.82 -7.16 -3.73
C ASP A 81 -3.76 -7.84 -2.85
N TRP A 82 -3.32 -7.14 -1.79
CA TRP A 82 -2.32 -7.67 -0.85
C TRP A 82 -2.83 -8.85 -0.01
N ASP A 83 -4.13 -9.00 0.20
CA ASP A 83 -4.73 -10.10 0.96
C ASP A 83 -4.72 -11.40 0.15
N GLU A 84 -5.05 -11.32 -1.14
CA GLU A 84 -4.93 -12.41 -2.10
C GLU A 84 -3.46 -12.84 -2.28
N PHE A 85 -2.56 -11.86 -2.44
CA PHE A 85 -1.12 -12.10 -2.50
C PHE A 85 -0.61 -12.81 -1.24
N TYR A 86 -1.01 -12.33 -0.06
CA TYR A 86 -0.64 -12.91 1.22
C TYR A 86 -1.14 -14.35 1.38
N ARG A 87 -2.40 -14.63 1.00
CA ARG A 87 -2.96 -15.98 1.07
C ARG A 87 -2.28 -16.95 0.11
N HIS A 88 -1.87 -16.47 -1.08
CA HIS A 88 -1.25 -17.31 -2.10
C HIS A 88 0.21 -17.65 -1.76
N TYR A 89 1.02 -16.63 -1.46
CA TYR A 89 2.47 -16.78 -1.28
C TYR A 89 2.91 -16.93 0.18
N GLY A 90 2.02 -16.65 1.13
CA GLY A 90 2.33 -16.65 2.55
C GLY A 90 3.13 -15.42 3.00
N GLU A 91 3.36 -15.35 4.30
CA GLU A 91 3.95 -14.17 4.96
C GLU A 91 5.37 -13.85 4.49
N SER A 92 6.25 -14.86 4.43
CA SER A 92 7.67 -14.65 4.15
C SER A 92 7.92 -13.99 2.78
N ILE A 93 7.25 -14.50 1.73
CA ILE A 93 7.39 -13.95 0.38
C ILE A 93 6.74 -12.57 0.30
N SER A 94 5.55 -12.41 0.88
CA SER A 94 4.84 -11.13 0.91
C SER A 94 5.65 -10.04 1.59
N ARG A 95 6.33 -10.37 2.70
CA ARG A 95 7.22 -9.45 3.42
C ARG A 95 8.43 -9.05 2.58
N ILE A 96 9.06 -10.01 1.90
CA ILE A 96 10.20 -9.72 1.01
C ILE A 96 9.77 -8.77 -0.11
N VAL A 97 8.66 -9.05 -0.79
CA VAL A 97 8.15 -8.24 -1.90
C VAL A 97 7.75 -6.85 -1.43
N PHE A 98 7.12 -6.73 -0.26
CA PHE A 98 6.80 -5.45 0.35
C PHE A 98 8.06 -4.64 0.68
N ASN A 99 9.03 -5.24 1.38
CA ASN A 99 10.26 -4.55 1.80
C ASN A 99 11.15 -4.14 0.62
N GLN A 100 11.15 -4.87 -0.49
CA GLN A 100 11.90 -4.47 -1.69
C GLN A 100 11.39 -3.15 -2.28
N GLN A 101 10.09 -2.86 -2.15
CA GLN A 101 9.47 -1.63 -2.65
C GLN A 101 9.63 -0.44 -1.70
N LEU A 102 10.05 -0.68 -0.46
CA LEU A 102 10.30 0.40 0.49
C LEU A 102 11.62 1.14 0.17
N PRO A 103 11.68 2.45 0.46
CA PRO A 103 12.92 3.22 0.51
C PRO A 103 13.97 2.53 1.40
N ALA A 104 15.25 2.64 1.05
CA ALA A 104 16.33 1.93 1.74
C ALA A 104 16.38 2.19 3.26
N ASN A 105 15.96 3.36 3.71
CA ASN A 105 15.91 3.74 5.13
C ASN A 105 14.71 3.15 5.91
N LEU A 106 13.78 2.48 5.23
CA LEU A 106 12.57 1.88 5.83
C LEU A 106 12.50 0.36 5.68
N ARG A 107 13.52 -0.26 5.08
CA ARG A 107 13.58 -1.72 4.93
C ARG A 107 13.95 -2.37 6.26
N SER A 108 13.14 -3.33 6.71
CA SER A 108 13.38 -4.17 7.89
C SER A 108 13.89 -5.56 7.52
#